data_AF-A0A9D0YY11-F1
#
_entry.id   AF-A0A9D0YY11-F1
#
_cell.length_a   1.000
_cell.length_b   1.000
_cell.length_c   1.000
_cell.angle_alpha   90.00
_cell.angle_beta   90.00
_cell.angle_gamma   90.00
#
_symmetry.space_group_name_H-M   'P 1'
#
loop_
_entity.id
_entity.type
_entity.pdbx_description
1 polymer ?
#
loop_
_entity_poly.entity_id
_entity_poly.type
_entity_poly.pdbx_seq_one_letter_code
_entity_poly.pdbx_strand_id
1 'polypeptide(L)'
;AASFALMFGGGWLEFCVALAAGAAAQAVAYAFRRAEISLVLSSLTGGLVCSAVTMLAFYLFGLSPASVETILSGAIMPLISGLMMTNAVRDALRGDLLSAMARGMEALLVAVMVALGISLLLRFYLPVEVEPLAEPGWAMAVVTAGLATLFFCPLLDAPPRAMAPSALLGMVSYGLYLALRDAAMVGETLSLFFTAAAIALLCALMARRMRMITTIFLCAAMIPLVPGLGLFRTMRALLLAQYDMAISAGLQTLFAVGAIALGAALGSMRLHKPKRARPEKER
;
A
#
# COMPACT_ATOMS: atom_id res chain seq x y z
N ALA A 1 8.71 2.74 3.90
CA ALA A 1 8.25 3.14 5.24
C ALA A 1 8.37 4.64 5.44
N ALA A 2 9.59 5.19 5.50
CA ALA A 2 9.83 6.62 5.74
C ALA A 2 9.06 7.59 4.83
N SER A 3 9.04 7.35 3.51
CA SER A 3 8.26 8.18 2.57
C SER A 3 6.75 8.17 2.87
N PHE A 4 6.19 7.04 3.31
CA PHE A 4 4.78 6.98 3.69
C PHE A 4 4.49 7.69 5.01
N ALA A 5 5.42 7.67 5.96
CA ALA A 5 5.27 8.44 7.19
C ALA A 5 5.13 9.94 6.88
N LEU A 6 5.97 10.49 5.99
CA LEU A 6 5.81 11.86 5.50
C LEU A 6 4.50 12.06 4.71
N MET A 7 4.11 11.06 3.91
CA MET A 7 2.86 11.08 3.13
C MET A 7 1.59 11.09 3.99
N PHE A 8 1.69 10.71 5.28
CA PHE A 8 0.57 10.73 6.24
C PHE A 8 0.66 11.87 7.26
N GLY A 9 1.49 12.88 6.99
CA GLY A 9 1.60 14.08 7.85
C GLY A 9 2.71 14.03 8.88
N GLY A 10 3.59 13.03 8.83
CA GLY A 10 4.76 12.95 9.72
C GLY A 10 5.83 13.99 9.39
N GLY A 11 6.60 14.38 10.40
CA GLY A 11 7.80 15.19 10.25
C GLY A 11 9.06 14.36 10.03
N TRP A 12 10.21 15.01 10.21
CA TRP A 12 11.52 14.39 10.01
C TRP A 12 11.84 13.31 11.06
N LEU A 13 11.31 13.45 12.28
CA LEU A 13 11.49 12.44 13.31
C LEU A 13 10.74 11.17 12.95
N GLU A 14 9.47 11.29 12.54
CA GLU A 14 8.65 10.18 12.05
C GLU A 14 9.28 9.51 10.83
N PHE A 15 9.87 10.28 9.92
CA PHE A 15 10.64 9.75 8.79
C PHE A 15 11.79 8.86 9.25
N CYS A 16 12.64 9.34 10.16
CA CYS A 16 13.80 8.59 10.66
C CYS A 16 13.39 7.33 11.41
N VAL A 17 12.38 7.42 12.29
CA VAL A 17 11.89 6.27 13.06
C VAL A 17 11.21 5.26 12.14
N ALA A 18 10.39 5.69 11.18
CA ALA A 18 9.77 4.80 10.20
C ALA A 18 10.81 4.14 9.28
N LEU A 19 11.90 4.83 8.95
CA LEU A 19 13.03 4.24 8.23
C LEU A 19 13.68 3.12 9.06
N ALA A 20 13.98 3.38 10.33
CA ALA A 20 14.58 2.42 11.23
C ALA A 20 13.67 1.20 11.47
N ALA A 21 12.39 1.43 11.76
CA ALA A 21 11.39 0.38 11.95
C ALA A 21 11.24 -0.49 10.68
N GLY A 22 11.11 0.14 9.52
CA GLY A 22 11.03 -0.57 8.24
C GLY A 22 12.30 -1.37 7.90
N ALA A 23 13.48 -0.81 8.16
CA ALA A 23 14.76 -1.49 7.96
C ALA A 23 14.91 -2.71 8.89
N ALA A 24 14.54 -2.56 10.16
CA ALA A 24 14.58 -3.64 11.14
C ALA A 24 13.61 -4.78 10.76
N ALA A 25 12.37 -4.45 10.40
CA ALA A 25 11.40 -5.45 9.94
C ALA A 25 11.87 -6.16 8.65
N GLN A 26 12.48 -5.41 7.71
CA GLN A 26 13.02 -5.99 6.48
C GLN A 26 14.24 -6.90 6.76
N ALA A 27 15.08 -6.58 7.74
CA ALA A 27 16.18 -7.42 8.17
C ALA A 27 15.68 -8.75 8.74
N VAL A 28 14.62 -8.72 9.57
CA VAL A 28 13.95 -9.94 10.05
C VAL A 28 13.35 -10.73 8.92
N ALA A 29 12.64 -10.08 7.99
CA ALA A 29 12.08 -10.74 6.82
C ALA A 29 13.15 -11.36 5.90
N TYR A 30 14.37 -10.80 5.88
CA TYR A 30 15.50 -11.38 5.17
C TYR A 30 16.05 -12.61 5.88
N ALA A 31 16.26 -12.53 7.20
CA ALA A 31 16.72 -13.65 8.01
C ALA A 31 15.75 -14.85 7.94
N PHE A 32 14.45 -14.59 8.02
CA PHE A 32 13.40 -15.60 7.96
C PHE A 32 13.34 -16.26 6.59
N ARG A 33 13.51 -15.48 5.51
CA ARG A 33 13.62 -16.02 4.14
C ARG A 33 14.83 -16.95 3.97
N ARG A 34 15.98 -16.62 4.57
CA ARG A 34 17.18 -17.49 4.57
C ARG A 34 16.97 -18.78 5.37
N ALA A 35 16.13 -18.73 6.40
CA ALA A 35 15.77 -19.88 7.23
C ALA A 35 14.55 -20.66 6.70
N GLU A 36 14.05 -20.34 5.49
CA GLU A 36 12.87 -20.94 4.87
C GLU A 36 11.59 -20.88 5.75
N ILE A 37 11.49 -19.85 6.59
CA ILE A 37 10.31 -19.61 7.43
C ILE A 37 9.19 -18.97 6.60
N SER A 38 7.94 -19.36 6.88
CA SER A 38 6.77 -18.88 6.15
C SER A 38 6.59 -17.35 6.22
N LEU A 39 6.07 -16.76 5.14
CA LEU A 39 5.77 -15.33 5.07
C LEU A 39 4.82 -14.88 6.18
N VAL A 40 3.83 -15.72 6.53
CA VAL A 40 2.87 -15.49 7.61
C VAL A 40 3.57 -15.23 8.95
N LEU A 41 4.52 -16.10 9.33
CA LEU A 41 5.29 -15.93 10.57
C LEU A 41 6.24 -14.73 10.48
N SER A 42 6.88 -14.52 9.32
CA SER A 42 7.72 -13.35 9.07
C SER A 42 6.95 -12.03 9.22
N SER A 43 5.67 -12.01 8.83
CA SER A 43 4.80 -10.83 8.93
C SER A 43 4.40 -10.52 10.37
N LEU A 44 4.13 -11.56 11.18
CA LEU A 44 3.88 -11.41 12.61
C LEU A 44 5.10 -10.79 13.33
N THR A 45 6.29 -11.36 13.11
CA THR A 45 7.52 -10.85 13.72
C THR A 45 7.91 -9.48 13.17
N GLY A 46 7.67 -9.22 11.88
CA GLY A 46 7.88 -7.91 11.27
C GLY A 46 7.01 -6.83 11.90
N GLY A 47 5.72 -7.11 12.11
CA GLY A 47 4.80 -6.22 12.83
C GLY A 47 5.25 -5.95 14.27
N LEU A 48 5.67 -7.01 15.00
CA LEU A 48 6.18 -6.89 16.35
C LEU A 48 7.44 -6.01 16.42
N VAL A 49 8.39 -6.20 15.50
CA VAL A 49 9.63 -5.41 15.43
C VAL A 49 9.35 -3.96 15.08
N CYS A 50 8.48 -3.69 14.10
CA CYS A 50 8.05 -2.33 13.78
C CYS A 50 7.46 -1.62 15.00
N SER A 51 6.59 -2.31 15.75
CA SER A 51 5.97 -1.77 16.95
C SER A 51 6.98 -1.58 18.08
N ALA A 52 7.93 -2.51 18.29
CA ALA A 52 8.98 -2.38 19.28
C ALA A 52 9.90 -1.18 19.03
N VAL A 53 10.35 -0.98 17.78
CA VAL A 53 11.18 0.17 17.40
C VAL A 53 10.40 1.47 17.59
N THR A 54 9.12 1.49 17.22
CA THR A 54 8.28 2.69 17.37
C THR A 54 8.00 3.01 18.84
N MET A 55 7.69 2.00 19.67
CA MET A 55 7.47 2.18 21.11
C MET A 55 8.75 2.62 21.83
N LEU A 56 9.91 2.07 21.45
CA LEU A 56 11.19 2.52 21.99
C LEU A 56 11.41 4.01 21.64
N ALA A 57 11.17 4.40 20.40
CA ALA A 57 11.26 5.80 19.99
C ALA A 57 10.25 6.70 20.72
N PHE A 58 9.05 6.19 21.01
CA PHE A 58 8.05 6.90 21.81
C PHE A 58 8.58 7.26 23.19
N TYR A 59 9.17 6.30 23.91
CA TYR A 59 9.74 6.55 25.24
C TYR A 59 11.04 7.37 25.22
N LEU A 60 11.87 7.22 24.17
CA LEU A 60 13.16 7.93 24.09
C LEU A 60 13.03 9.39 23.63
N PHE A 61 12.13 9.66 22.68
CA PHE A 61 12.00 10.97 22.04
C PHE A 61 10.71 11.70 22.41
N GLY A 62 9.84 11.11 23.25
CA GLY A 62 8.57 11.71 23.65
C GLY A 62 7.61 11.90 22.48
N LEU A 63 7.49 10.89 21.61
CA LEU A 63 6.63 10.96 20.42
C LEU A 63 5.17 11.20 20.81
N SER A 64 4.45 11.94 19.97
CA SER A 64 3.01 12.09 20.14
C SER A 64 2.25 10.81 19.72
N PRO A 65 1.02 10.60 20.20
CA PRO A 65 0.14 9.54 19.70
C PRO A 65 -0.03 9.53 18.17
N ALA A 66 -0.17 10.72 17.58
CA ALA A 66 -0.31 10.90 16.15
C ALA A 66 0.99 10.52 15.40
N SER A 67 2.16 10.79 15.99
CA SER A 67 3.45 10.37 15.45
C SER A 67 3.56 8.84 15.40
N VAL A 68 3.10 8.14 16.45
CA VAL A 68 3.09 6.67 16.49
C VAL A 68 2.17 6.09 15.41
N GLU A 69 0.95 6.62 15.25
CA GLU A 69 0.03 6.20 14.17
C GLU A 69 0.66 6.42 12.78
N THR A 70 1.28 7.57 12.57
CA THR A 70 1.97 7.91 11.31
C THR A 70 3.10 6.93 10.99
N ILE A 71 3.97 6.67 11.96
CA ILE A 71 5.14 5.79 11.81
C ILE A 71 4.68 4.36 11.48
N LEU A 72 3.73 3.82 12.25
CA LEU A 72 3.24 2.45 12.06
C LEU A 72 2.47 2.31 10.75
N SER A 73 1.60 3.25 10.42
CA SER A 73 0.87 3.26 9.14
C SER A 73 1.84 3.28 7.96
N GLY A 74 2.91 4.09 8.05
CA GLY A 74 3.96 4.11 7.02
C GLY A 74 4.81 2.84 6.96
N ALA A 75 5.08 2.19 8.10
CA ALA A 75 5.85 0.96 8.19
C ALA A 75 5.07 -0.29 7.74
N ILE A 76 3.74 -0.28 7.88
CA ILE A 76 2.85 -1.36 7.44
C ILE A 76 2.77 -1.44 5.90
N MET A 77 2.83 -0.30 5.20
CA MET A 77 2.65 -0.24 3.75
C MET A 77 3.58 -1.20 2.97
N PRO A 78 4.91 -1.22 3.19
CA PRO A 78 5.80 -2.20 2.58
C PRO A 78 5.45 -3.66 2.86
N LEU A 79 4.97 -3.96 4.08
CA LEU A 79 4.73 -5.33 4.53
C LEU A 79 3.49 -5.94 3.88
N ILE A 80 2.46 -5.14 3.62
CA ILE A 80 1.16 -5.61 3.12
C ILE A 80 0.98 -5.32 1.62
N SER A 81 1.39 -4.14 1.14
CA SER A 81 1.08 -3.67 -0.22
C SER A 81 1.96 -4.31 -1.31
N GLY A 82 3.27 -4.32 -1.10
CA GLY A 82 4.25 -4.45 -2.19
C GLY A 82 4.14 -5.71 -3.03
N LEU A 83 4.39 -6.87 -2.43
CA LEU A 83 4.52 -8.13 -3.17
C LEU A 83 3.16 -8.83 -3.36
N MET A 84 2.25 -8.65 -2.42
CA MET A 84 0.98 -9.38 -2.39
C MET A 84 -0.04 -8.79 -3.36
N MET A 85 -0.25 -7.47 -3.27
CA MET A 85 -1.19 -6.78 -4.15
C MET A 85 -0.75 -6.83 -5.61
N THR A 86 0.55 -6.66 -5.86
CA THR A 86 1.05 -6.61 -7.24
C THR A 86 0.97 -7.96 -7.93
N ASN A 87 1.25 -9.05 -7.22
CA ASN A 87 1.06 -10.38 -7.78
C ASN A 87 -0.42 -10.73 -7.98
N ALA A 88 -1.31 -10.37 -7.04
CA ALA A 88 -2.75 -10.58 -7.20
C ALA A 88 -3.33 -9.80 -8.40
N VAL A 89 -2.97 -8.51 -8.53
CA VAL A 89 -3.38 -7.67 -9.66
C VAL A 89 -2.81 -8.20 -10.98
N ARG A 90 -1.53 -8.60 -11.00
CA ARG A 90 -0.88 -9.15 -12.19
C ARG A 90 -1.58 -10.43 -12.67
N ASP A 91 -1.95 -11.31 -11.77
CA ASP A 91 -2.60 -12.58 -12.12
C ASP A 91 -4.06 -12.37 -12.53
N ALA A 92 -4.78 -11.47 -11.85
CA ALA A 92 -6.14 -11.06 -12.25
C ALA A 92 -6.16 -10.47 -13.67
N LEU A 93 -5.21 -9.60 -14.00
CA LEU A 93 -5.08 -8.99 -15.33
C LEU A 93 -4.67 -9.98 -16.42
N ARG A 94 -4.08 -11.11 -16.05
CA ARG A 94 -3.78 -12.23 -16.96
C ARG A 94 -4.96 -13.18 -17.16
N GLY A 95 -6.07 -12.96 -16.42
CA GLY A 95 -7.23 -13.83 -16.44
C GLY A 95 -7.13 -15.05 -15.52
N ASP A 96 -6.08 -15.14 -14.69
CA ASP A 96 -5.91 -16.22 -13.71
C ASP A 96 -6.56 -15.82 -12.38
N LEU A 97 -7.89 -15.99 -12.33
CA LEU A 97 -8.68 -15.61 -11.16
C LEU A 97 -8.42 -16.51 -9.95
N LEU A 98 -8.13 -17.80 -10.15
CA LEU A 98 -7.81 -18.71 -9.05
C LEU A 98 -6.50 -18.31 -8.37
N SER A 99 -5.45 -18.01 -9.14
CA SER A 99 -4.21 -17.49 -8.58
C SER A 99 -4.41 -16.13 -7.91
N ALA A 100 -5.18 -15.23 -8.53
CA ALA A 100 -5.48 -13.93 -7.93
C ALA A 100 -6.22 -14.05 -6.58
N MET A 101 -7.20 -14.96 -6.49
CA MET A 101 -7.92 -15.23 -5.23
C MET A 101 -7.00 -15.84 -4.17
N ALA A 102 -6.16 -16.82 -4.55
CA ALA A 102 -5.21 -17.43 -3.62
C ALA A 102 -4.23 -16.40 -3.03
N ARG A 103 -3.66 -15.54 -3.88
CA ARG A 103 -2.77 -14.45 -3.45
C ARG A 103 -3.50 -13.38 -2.64
N GLY A 104 -4.76 -13.10 -2.97
CA GLY A 104 -5.61 -12.21 -2.18
C GLY A 104 -5.84 -12.75 -0.76
N MET A 105 -6.09 -14.05 -0.63
CA MET A 105 -6.24 -14.69 0.68
C MET A 105 -4.91 -14.71 1.46
N GLU A 106 -3.78 -14.96 0.79
CA GLU A 106 -2.46 -14.83 1.40
C GLU A 106 -2.20 -13.39 1.89
N ALA A 107 -2.59 -12.37 1.11
CA ALA A 107 -2.48 -10.96 1.50
C ALA A 107 -3.31 -10.64 2.74
N LEU A 108 -4.52 -11.19 2.83
CA LEU A 108 -5.40 -11.05 3.99
C LEU A 108 -4.76 -11.67 5.24
N LEU A 109 -4.24 -12.90 5.13
CA LEU A 109 -3.54 -13.56 6.24
C LEU A 109 -2.31 -12.77 6.69
N VAL A 110 -1.51 -12.26 5.76
CA VAL A 110 -0.37 -11.39 6.05
C VAL A 110 -0.82 -10.12 6.78
N ALA A 111 -1.90 -9.46 6.34
CA ALA A 111 -2.42 -8.27 6.99
C ALA A 111 -2.86 -8.54 8.44
N VAL A 112 -3.55 -9.66 8.68
CA VAL A 112 -3.94 -10.08 10.03
C VAL A 112 -2.70 -10.34 10.90
N MET A 113 -1.68 -11.02 10.37
CA MET A 113 -0.45 -11.27 11.13
C MET A 113 0.31 -9.98 11.47
N VAL A 114 0.42 -9.03 10.53
CA VAL A 114 1.04 -7.72 10.79
C VAL A 114 0.26 -6.99 11.90
N ALA A 115 -1.08 -6.97 11.80
CA ALA A 115 -1.95 -6.36 12.80
C ALA A 115 -1.78 -6.99 14.18
N LEU A 116 -1.72 -8.33 14.28
CA LEU A 116 -1.44 -9.05 15.52
C LEU A 116 -0.05 -8.73 16.08
N GLY A 117 0.98 -8.64 15.24
CA GLY A 117 2.33 -8.31 15.68
C GLY A 117 2.40 -6.90 16.29
N ILE A 118 1.75 -5.94 15.65
CA ILE A 118 1.72 -4.56 16.13
C ILE A 118 0.93 -4.44 17.42
N SER A 119 -0.21 -5.13 17.51
CA SER A 119 -1.16 -5.03 18.62
C SER A 119 -0.62 -5.51 19.97
N LEU A 120 0.26 -6.53 19.95
CA LEU A 120 0.87 -7.10 21.15
C LEU A 120 1.66 -6.07 21.98
N LEU A 121 2.26 -5.08 21.32
CA LEU A 121 3.01 -4.01 21.99
C LEU A 121 2.19 -2.74 22.13
N LEU A 122 1.28 -2.47 21.19
CA LEU A 122 0.39 -1.29 21.26
C LEU A 122 -0.57 -1.32 22.46
N ARG A 123 -0.87 -2.49 23.04
CA ARG A 123 -1.72 -2.59 24.24
C ARG A 123 -1.12 -1.91 25.48
N PHE A 124 0.21 -1.80 25.56
CA PHE A 124 0.91 -1.20 26.69
C PHE A 124 0.89 0.34 26.65
N TYR A 125 0.21 0.90 25.64
CA TYR A 125 0.19 2.32 25.31
C TYR A 125 -1.17 3.02 25.60
N LEU A 126 -2.14 2.38 26.27
CA LEU A 126 -3.57 2.74 26.10
C LEU A 126 -4.28 3.28 27.36
N PRO A 127 -5.25 4.26 27.29
CA PRO A 127 -5.89 4.89 26.12
C PRO A 127 -5.52 6.38 25.96
N VAL A 128 -4.83 6.74 24.88
CA VAL A 128 -4.77 8.14 24.44
C VAL A 128 -5.64 8.29 23.20
N GLU A 129 -6.65 9.15 23.28
CA GLU A 129 -7.38 9.61 22.10
C GLU A 129 -6.36 10.15 21.09
N VAL A 130 -6.29 9.51 19.93
CA VAL A 130 -5.36 9.96 18.90
C VAL A 130 -6.06 11.05 18.13
N GLU A 131 -5.54 12.27 18.27
CA GLU A 131 -5.95 13.38 17.42
C GLU A 131 -5.85 12.97 15.95
N PRO A 132 -6.75 13.47 15.09
CA PRO A 132 -6.68 13.21 13.66
C PRO A 132 -5.29 13.55 13.13
N LEU A 133 -4.70 12.64 12.35
CA LEU A 133 -3.44 12.89 11.65
C LEU A 133 -3.52 14.23 10.89
N ALA A 134 -2.51 15.07 11.08
CA ALA A 134 -2.40 16.31 10.32
C ALA A 134 -2.38 15.99 8.82
N GLU A 135 -3.25 16.62 8.04
CA GLU A 135 -3.22 16.43 6.59
C GLU A 135 -1.93 17.06 6.04
N PRO A 136 -1.06 16.29 5.37
CA PRO A 136 0.14 16.86 4.77
C PRO A 136 -0.25 17.81 3.65
N GLY A 137 0.55 18.86 3.47
CA GLY A 137 0.38 19.76 2.34
C GLY A 137 0.42 18.98 1.03
N TRP A 138 -0.44 19.37 0.07
CA TRP A 138 -0.60 18.72 -1.23
C TRP A 138 0.74 18.40 -1.92
N ALA A 139 1.67 19.36 -1.93
CA ALA A 139 2.99 19.18 -2.54
C ALA A 139 3.82 18.09 -1.86
N MET A 140 3.83 18.07 -0.52
CA MET A 140 4.56 17.06 0.25
C MET A 140 3.97 15.67 0.02
N ALA A 141 2.65 15.55 0.02
CA ALA A 141 1.97 14.27 -0.15
C ALA A 141 2.20 13.69 -1.57
N VAL A 142 2.12 14.52 -2.61
CA VAL A 142 2.37 14.12 -4.00
C VAL A 142 3.83 13.71 -4.21
N VAL A 143 4.78 14.53 -3.75
CA VAL A 143 6.22 14.22 -3.91
C VAL A 143 6.60 12.94 -3.17
N THR A 144 6.12 12.77 -1.95
CA THR A 144 6.39 11.56 -1.14
C THR A 144 5.69 10.32 -1.67
N ALA A 145 4.52 10.44 -2.34
CA ALA A 145 3.92 9.36 -3.10
C ALA A 145 4.79 8.92 -4.29
N GLY A 146 5.36 9.89 -5.01
CA GLY A 146 6.33 9.64 -6.08
C GLY A 146 7.60 8.94 -5.59
N LEU A 147 8.18 9.44 -4.49
CA LEU A 147 9.35 8.83 -3.84
C LEU A 147 9.05 7.41 -3.36
N ALA A 148 7.90 7.20 -2.71
CA ALA A 148 7.47 5.88 -2.28
C ALA A 148 7.39 4.91 -3.48
N THR A 149 6.77 5.35 -4.58
CA THR A 149 6.66 4.58 -5.82
C THR A 149 8.03 4.26 -6.41
N LEU A 150 8.96 5.23 -6.41
CA LEU A 150 10.33 5.05 -6.90
C LEU A 150 11.08 3.95 -6.13
N PHE A 151 11.03 3.98 -4.80
CA PHE A 151 11.71 3.00 -3.94
C PHE A 151 11.06 1.61 -3.99
N PHE A 152 9.80 1.52 -4.37
CA PHE A 152 9.13 0.25 -4.60
C PHE A 152 9.45 -0.38 -5.95
N CYS A 153 9.86 0.38 -6.96
CA CYS A 153 10.12 -0.15 -8.29
C CYS A 153 11.11 -1.34 -8.30
N PRO A 154 12.25 -1.30 -7.58
CA PRO A 154 13.15 -2.46 -7.50
C PRO A 154 12.51 -3.67 -6.80
N LEU A 155 11.62 -3.45 -5.82
CA LEU A 155 10.90 -4.53 -5.14
C LEU A 155 9.90 -5.23 -6.07
N LEU A 156 9.45 -4.54 -7.12
CA LEU A 156 8.54 -5.05 -8.13
C LEU A 156 9.25 -5.58 -9.38
N ASP A 157 10.57 -5.74 -9.34
CA ASP A 157 11.41 -6.13 -10.48
C ASP A 157 11.21 -5.22 -11.70
N ALA A 158 10.91 -3.93 -11.47
CA ALA A 158 10.74 -2.97 -12.55
C ALA A 158 12.10 -2.59 -13.17
N PRO A 159 12.22 -2.57 -14.51
CA PRO A 159 13.47 -2.21 -15.17
C PRO A 159 13.83 -0.74 -14.88
N PRO A 160 15.12 -0.37 -14.82
CA PRO A 160 15.57 0.96 -14.39
C PRO A 160 14.97 2.10 -15.22
N ARG A 161 14.79 1.88 -16.53
CA ARG A 161 14.12 2.82 -17.43
C ARG A 161 12.65 3.10 -17.09
N ALA A 162 11.96 2.18 -16.40
CA ALA A 162 10.57 2.34 -16.00
C ALA A 162 10.41 3.09 -14.66
N MET A 163 11.48 3.19 -13.86
CA MET A 163 11.42 3.70 -12.48
C MET A 163 10.94 5.15 -12.43
N ALA A 164 11.59 6.06 -13.16
CA ALA A 164 11.22 7.46 -13.19
C ALA A 164 9.78 7.69 -13.70
N PRO A 165 9.35 7.12 -14.86
CA PRO A 165 7.96 7.28 -15.28
C PRO A 165 6.94 6.63 -14.34
N SER A 166 7.30 5.55 -13.63
CA SER A 166 6.43 4.97 -12.60
C SER A 166 6.29 5.91 -11.39
N ALA A 167 7.38 6.55 -10.95
CA ALA A 167 7.34 7.54 -9.89
C ALA A 167 6.48 8.76 -10.28
N LEU A 168 6.58 9.25 -11.52
CA LEU A 168 5.69 10.29 -12.04
C LEU A 168 4.23 9.86 -11.99
N LEU A 169 3.92 8.63 -12.41
CA LEU A 169 2.57 8.08 -12.33
C LEU A 169 2.08 7.93 -10.88
N GLY A 170 2.96 7.62 -9.94
CA GLY A 170 2.66 7.60 -8.50
C GLY A 170 2.37 8.99 -7.92
N MET A 171 3.03 10.03 -8.41
CA MET A 171 2.69 11.42 -8.08
C MET A 171 1.31 11.79 -8.63
N VAL A 172 1.07 11.47 -9.91
CA VAL A 172 -0.22 11.76 -10.57
C VAL A 172 -1.35 10.96 -9.92
N SER A 173 -1.12 9.72 -9.48
CA SER A 173 -2.14 8.90 -8.85
C SER A 173 -2.61 9.49 -7.53
N TYR A 174 -1.68 9.82 -6.63
CA TYR A 174 -2.04 10.39 -5.34
C TYR A 174 -2.60 11.81 -5.49
N GLY A 175 -2.03 12.62 -6.38
CA GLY A 175 -2.55 13.97 -6.67
C GLY A 175 -3.97 13.97 -7.24
N LEU A 176 -4.29 13.02 -8.13
CA LEU A 176 -5.65 12.87 -8.66
C LEU A 176 -6.62 12.40 -7.57
N TYR A 177 -6.18 11.50 -6.67
CA TYR A 177 -6.98 11.09 -5.52
C TYR A 177 -7.30 12.27 -4.61
N LEU A 178 -6.31 13.11 -4.26
CA LEU A 178 -6.54 14.32 -3.46
C LEU A 178 -7.50 15.28 -4.18
N ALA A 179 -7.33 15.51 -5.49
CA ALA A 179 -8.23 16.37 -6.27
C ALA A 179 -9.69 15.93 -6.21
N LEU A 180 -9.94 14.63 -6.41
CA LEU A 180 -11.28 14.07 -6.41
C LEU A 180 -11.88 14.01 -5.01
N ARG A 181 -11.06 13.75 -3.99
CA ARG A 181 -11.46 13.78 -2.57
C ARG A 181 -11.89 15.18 -2.16
N ASP A 182 -11.08 16.19 -2.46
CA ASP A 182 -11.30 17.58 -2.03
C ASP A 182 -12.45 18.26 -2.82
N ALA A 183 -12.71 17.82 -4.05
CA ALA A 183 -13.84 18.29 -4.84
C ALA A 183 -15.22 17.88 -4.27
N ALA A 184 -15.28 17.05 -3.22
CA ALA A 184 -16.48 16.62 -2.49
C ALA A 184 -17.62 16.00 -3.33
N MET A 185 -17.41 15.74 -4.62
CA MET A 185 -18.47 15.30 -5.54
C MET A 185 -18.83 13.80 -5.43
N VAL A 186 -17.96 12.95 -4.86
CA VAL A 186 -18.08 11.49 -5.07
C VAL A 186 -17.80 10.60 -3.83
N GLY A 187 -17.31 11.11 -2.71
CA GLY A 187 -16.95 10.30 -1.54
C GLY A 187 -15.67 9.45 -1.75
N GLU A 188 -15.00 9.08 -0.64
CA GLU A 188 -13.63 8.51 -0.68
C GLU A 188 -13.50 7.27 -1.57
N THR A 189 -14.42 6.31 -1.43
CA THR A 189 -14.41 5.06 -2.20
C THR A 189 -14.51 5.29 -3.70
N LEU A 190 -15.36 6.22 -4.15
CA LEU A 190 -15.51 6.50 -5.57
C LEU A 190 -14.36 7.36 -6.09
N SER A 191 -13.79 8.26 -5.27
CA SER A 191 -12.55 8.97 -5.62
C SER A 191 -11.41 7.99 -5.90
N LEU A 192 -11.25 6.94 -5.08
CA LEU A 192 -10.28 5.87 -5.33
C LEU A 192 -10.60 5.08 -6.61
N PHE A 193 -11.87 4.75 -6.86
CA PHE A 193 -12.30 4.06 -8.09
C PHE A 193 -11.93 4.85 -9.34
N PHE A 194 -12.31 6.12 -9.41
CA PHE A 194 -12.07 6.98 -10.58
C PHE A 194 -10.57 7.26 -10.78
N THR A 195 -9.83 7.47 -9.69
CA THR A 195 -8.36 7.58 -9.75
C THR A 195 -7.73 6.31 -10.30
N ALA A 196 -8.10 5.13 -9.79
CA ALA A 196 -7.56 3.86 -10.26
C ALA A 196 -7.86 3.62 -11.75
N ALA A 197 -9.07 3.95 -12.20
CA ALA A 197 -9.45 3.85 -13.62
C ALA A 197 -8.65 4.80 -14.52
N ALA A 198 -8.50 6.06 -14.11
CA ALA A 198 -7.71 7.04 -14.84
C ALA A 198 -6.22 6.66 -14.91
N ILE A 199 -5.65 6.22 -13.80
CA ILE A 199 -4.24 5.80 -13.73
C ILE A 199 -4.00 4.54 -14.53
N ALA A 200 -4.93 3.59 -14.57
CA ALA A 200 -4.81 2.41 -15.44
C ALA A 200 -4.71 2.78 -16.93
N LEU A 201 -5.50 3.77 -17.37
CA LEU A 201 -5.41 4.31 -18.74
C LEU A 201 -4.07 5.01 -19.00
N LEU A 202 -3.60 5.84 -18.06
CA LEU A 202 -2.32 6.55 -18.17
C LEU A 202 -1.13 5.58 -18.18
N CYS A 203 -1.15 4.56 -17.33
CA CYS A 203 -0.16 3.49 -17.32
C CYS A 203 -0.08 2.79 -18.67
N ALA A 204 -1.22 2.56 -19.33
CA ALA A 204 -1.25 1.91 -20.63
C ALA A 204 -0.76 2.80 -21.79
N LEU A 205 -1.02 4.11 -21.70
CA LEU A 205 -0.44 5.09 -22.62
C LEU A 205 1.09 5.12 -22.48
N MET A 206 1.58 5.18 -21.25
CA MET A 206 3.01 5.16 -20.95
C MET A 206 3.68 3.85 -21.39
N ALA A 207 3.03 2.72 -21.13
CA ALA A 207 3.49 1.39 -21.52
C ALA A 207 3.65 1.26 -23.04
N ARG A 208 2.70 1.80 -23.83
CA ARG A 208 2.82 1.86 -25.30
C ARG A 208 3.97 2.75 -25.75
N ARG A 209 4.12 3.93 -25.16
CA ARG A 209 5.21 4.87 -25.47
C ARG A 209 6.58 4.23 -25.24
N MET A 210 6.73 3.46 -24.17
CA MET A 210 8.00 2.86 -23.77
C MET A 210 8.20 1.41 -24.25
N ARG A 211 7.22 0.85 -24.98
CA ARG A 211 7.21 -0.55 -25.45
C ARG A 211 7.40 -1.56 -24.29
N MET A 212 6.66 -1.38 -23.21
CA MET A 212 6.66 -2.25 -22.03
C MET A 212 5.23 -2.72 -21.70
N ILE A 213 5.10 -3.66 -20.77
CA ILE A 213 3.80 -4.15 -20.30
C ILE A 213 3.19 -3.17 -19.29
N THR A 214 1.87 -2.94 -19.37
CA THR A 214 1.12 -2.02 -18.49
C THR A 214 1.23 -2.39 -17.02
N THR A 215 1.35 -3.68 -16.71
CA THR A 215 1.36 -4.21 -15.34
C THR A 215 2.52 -3.68 -14.50
N ILE A 216 3.68 -3.39 -15.09
CA ILE A 216 4.83 -2.79 -14.38
C ILE A 216 4.45 -1.42 -13.79
N PHE A 217 3.91 -0.54 -14.65
CA PHE A 217 3.53 0.81 -14.24
C PHE A 217 2.32 0.81 -13.31
N LEU A 218 1.33 -0.04 -13.60
CA LEU A 218 0.10 -0.10 -12.83
C LEU A 218 0.34 -0.57 -11.39
N CYS A 219 1.12 -1.65 -11.23
CA CYS A 219 1.47 -2.17 -9.91
C CYS A 219 2.23 -1.14 -9.07
N ALA A 220 3.14 -0.37 -9.68
CA ALA A 220 3.91 0.66 -8.98
C ALA A 220 3.06 1.90 -8.64
N ALA A 221 2.32 2.45 -9.61
CA ALA A 221 1.58 3.70 -9.46
C ALA A 221 0.39 3.61 -8.49
N MET A 222 -0.13 2.40 -8.23
CA MET A 222 -1.24 2.18 -7.29
C MET A 222 -0.80 2.10 -5.83
N ILE A 223 0.48 1.92 -5.54
CA ILE A 223 0.99 1.74 -4.17
C ILE A 223 0.56 2.88 -3.22
N PRO A 224 0.64 4.17 -3.61
CA PRO A 224 0.21 5.26 -2.73
C PRO A 224 -1.29 5.26 -2.43
N LEU A 225 -2.11 4.61 -3.25
CA LEU A 225 -3.57 4.57 -3.10
C LEU A 225 -4.04 3.45 -2.17
N VAL A 226 -3.16 2.52 -1.81
CA VAL A 226 -3.55 1.36 -1.00
C VAL A 226 -3.93 1.84 0.41
N PRO A 227 -5.09 1.42 0.96
CA PRO A 227 -5.59 1.95 2.24
C PRO A 227 -4.93 1.25 3.45
N GLY A 228 -3.66 1.57 3.70
CA GLY A 228 -2.90 1.08 4.88
C GLY A 228 -3.29 1.76 6.20
N LEU A 229 -3.66 3.06 6.15
CA LEU A 229 -4.21 3.79 7.30
C LEU A 229 -5.52 3.17 7.80
N GLY A 230 -6.39 2.77 6.87
CA GLY A 230 -7.65 2.09 7.20
C GLY A 230 -7.41 0.79 7.97
N LEU A 231 -6.46 -0.04 7.51
CA LEU A 231 -6.06 -1.27 8.22
C LEU A 231 -5.56 -0.99 9.64
N PHE A 232 -4.72 0.03 9.82
CA PHE A 232 -4.23 0.41 11.15
C PHE A 232 -5.37 0.88 12.07
N ARG A 233 -6.28 1.71 11.56
CA ARG A 233 -7.44 2.21 12.32
C ARG A 233 -8.38 1.09 12.74
N THR A 234 -8.64 0.12 11.84
CA THR A 234 -9.41 -1.08 12.18
C THR A 234 -8.73 -1.89 13.28
N MET A 235 -7.43 -2.18 13.15
CA MET A 235 -6.66 -2.88 14.18
C MET A 235 -6.72 -2.15 15.52
N ARG A 236 -6.49 -0.83 15.53
CA ARG A 236 -6.54 -0.02 16.75
C ARG A 236 -7.92 -0.06 17.38
N ALA A 237 -8.99 0.14 16.61
CA ALA A 237 -10.35 0.11 17.13
C ALA A 237 -10.70 -1.25 17.76
N LEU A 238 -10.22 -2.36 17.18
CA LEU A 238 -10.34 -3.69 17.80
C LEU A 238 -9.61 -3.78 19.14
N LEU A 239 -8.41 -3.20 19.25
CA LEU A 239 -7.65 -3.17 20.51
C LEU A 239 -8.34 -2.33 21.59
N LEU A 240 -8.99 -1.24 21.17
CA LEU A 240 -9.77 -0.35 22.04
C LEU A 240 -11.13 -0.95 22.43
N ALA A 241 -11.45 -2.16 21.98
CA ALA A 241 -12.78 -2.77 22.08
C ALA A 241 -13.92 -1.89 21.52
N GLN A 242 -13.59 -0.99 20.59
CA GLN A 242 -14.54 -0.13 19.88
C GLN A 242 -15.03 -0.83 18.62
N TYR A 243 -15.88 -1.86 18.79
CA TYR A 243 -16.30 -2.74 17.70
C TYR A 243 -17.03 -2.00 16.57
N ASP A 244 -17.86 -0.99 16.87
CA ASP A 244 -18.57 -0.21 15.84
C ASP A 244 -17.60 0.57 14.93
N MET A 245 -16.59 1.19 15.53
CA MET A 245 -15.52 1.87 14.80
C MET A 245 -14.63 0.89 14.03
N ALA A 246 -14.37 -0.28 14.60
CA ALA A 246 -13.59 -1.32 13.93
C ALA A 246 -14.30 -1.84 12.67
N ILE A 247 -15.59 -2.15 12.78
CA ILE A 247 -16.40 -2.65 11.67
C ILE A 247 -16.51 -1.58 10.57
N SER A 248 -16.84 -0.34 10.93
CA SER A 248 -16.97 0.76 9.95
C SER A 248 -15.66 1.05 9.22
N ALA A 249 -14.54 1.19 9.94
CA ALA A 249 -13.23 1.40 9.33
C ALA A 249 -12.78 0.19 8.48
N GLY A 250 -13.06 -1.03 8.94
CA GLY A 250 -12.74 -2.26 8.22
C GLY A 250 -13.50 -2.38 6.91
N LEU A 251 -14.81 -2.11 6.93
CA LEU A 251 -15.64 -2.12 5.73
C LEU A 251 -15.26 -1.02 4.74
N GLN A 252 -14.96 0.20 5.21
CA GLN A 252 -14.45 1.27 4.35
C GLN A 252 -13.16 0.86 3.65
N THR A 253 -12.23 0.26 4.39
CA THR A 253 -10.96 -0.24 3.84
C THR A 253 -11.20 -1.33 2.80
N LEU A 254 -12.11 -2.28 3.07
CA LEU A 254 -12.50 -3.33 2.13
C LEU A 254 -13.09 -2.74 0.83
N PHE A 255 -14.04 -1.82 0.96
CA PHE A 255 -14.65 -1.16 -0.19
C PHE A 255 -13.65 -0.31 -0.97
N ALA A 256 -12.72 0.36 -0.30
CA ALA A 256 -11.62 1.09 -0.94
C ALA A 256 -10.75 0.16 -1.80
N VAL A 257 -10.31 -0.98 -1.26
CA VAL A 257 -9.54 -1.97 -2.04
C VAL A 257 -10.36 -2.51 -3.22
N GLY A 258 -11.64 -2.83 -3.01
CA GLY A 258 -12.54 -3.28 -4.07
C GLY A 258 -12.73 -2.24 -5.18
N ALA A 259 -12.90 -0.97 -4.80
CA ALA A 259 -13.02 0.16 -5.73
C ALA A 259 -11.75 0.36 -6.55
N ILE A 260 -10.58 0.29 -5.91
CA ILE A 260 -9.28 0.36 -6.59
C ILE A 260 -9.15 -0.78 -7.62
N ALA A 261 -9.51 -2.01 -7.23
CA ALA A 261 -9.43 -3.17 -8.11
C ALA A 261 -10.38 -3.06 -9.31
N LEU A 262 -11.65 -2.70 -9.08
CA LEU A 262 -12.65 -2.52 -10.14
C LEU A 262 -12.29 -1.36 -11.08
N GLY A 263 -11.83 -0.23 -10.52
CA GLY A 263 -11.38 0.92 -11.30
C GLY A 263 -10.22 0.56 -12.21
N ALA A 264 -9.18 -0.11 -11.67
CA ALA A 264 -8.04 -0.56 -12.44
C ALA A 264 -8.44 -1.55 -13.55
N ALA A 265 -9.33 -2.50 -13.25
CA ALA A 265 -9.87 -3.45 -14.24
C ALA A 265 -10.59 -2.72 -15.38
N LEU A 266 -11.51 -1.79 -15.06
CA LEU A 266 -12.24 -1.00 -16.04
C LEU A 266 -11.31 -0.16 -16.93
N GLY A 267 -10.34 0.53 -16.33
CA GLY A 267 -9.36 1.34 -17.07
C GLY A 267 -8.46 0.49 -17.98
N SER A 268 -8.22 -0.78 -17.62
CA SER A 268 -7.42 -1.71 -18.41
C SER A 268 -8.18 -2.40 -19.57
N MET A 269 -9.52 -2.45 -19.50
CA MET A 269 -10.37 -3.24 -20.41
C MET A 269 -10.25 -2.80 -21.88
N ARG A 270 -10.00 -1.52 -22.15
CA ARG A 270 -9.88 -0.98 -23.53
C ARG A 270 -8.62 -1.43 -24.29
N LEU A 271 -7.76 -2.24 -23.69
CA LEU A 271 -6.40 -2.49 -24.19
C LEU A 271 -6.12 -3.96 -24.51
N HIS A 272 -6.99 -4.89 -24.10
CA HIS A 272 -6.90 -6.30 -24.49
C HIS A 272 -7.48 -6.46 -25.90
N LYS A 273 -6.69 -6.15 -26.94
CA LYS A 273 -6.97 -6.71 -28.27
C LYS A 273 -6.50 -8.16 -28.24
N PRO A 274 -7.38 -9.17 -28.35
CA PRO A 274 -6.94 -10.56 -28.41
C PRO A 274 -6.01 -10.71 -29.62
N LYS A 275 -4.82 -11.30 -29.41
CA LYS A 275 -3.98 -11.73 -30.52
C LYS A 275 -4.82 -12.71 -31.33
N ARG A 276 -5.23 -12.33 -32.55
CA ARG A 276 -5.80 -13.27 -33.51
C ARG A 276 -4.82 -14.43 -33.64
N ALA A 277 -5.25 -15.63 -33.27
CA ALA A 277 -4.51 -16.85 -33.56
C ALA A 277 -4.18 -16.82 -35.06
N ARG A 278 -2.89 -16.94 -35.40
CA ARG A 278 -2.52 -17.15 -36.81
C ARG A 278 -3.17 -18.47 -37.22
N PRO A 279 -3.98 -18.53 -38.29
CA PRO A 279 -4.42 -19.80 -38.80
C PRO A 279 -3.17 -20.62 -39.13
N GLU A 280 -3.10 -21.80 -38.52
CA GLU A 280 -2.09 -22.80 -38.85
C GLU A 280 -2.25 -23.08 -40.35
N LYS A 281 -1.21 -22.77 -41.12
CA LYS A 281 -1.17 -23.19 -42.52
C LYS A 281 -0.88 -24.68 -42.49
N GLU A 282 -1.92 -25.50 -42.56
CA GLU A 282 -1.79 -26.88 -43.01
C GLU A 282 -1.08 -26.84 -44.37
N ARG A 283 0.08 -27.48 -44.43
CA ARG A 283 0.84 -27.77 -45.65
C ARG A 283 0.73 -29.25 -45.93
#